data_AF-A0A956CR83-F1
#
_entry.id   AF-A0A956CR83-F1
#
_cell.length_a   1.000
_cell.length_b   1.000
_cell.length_c   1.000
_cell.angle_alpha   90.00
_cell.angle_beta   90.00
_cell.angle_gamma   90.00
#
_symmetry.space_group_name_H-M   'P 1'
#
loop_
_entity.id
_entity.type
_entity.pdbx_description
1 polymer ?
#
loop_
_entity_poly.entity_id
_entity_poly.type
_entity_poly.pdbx_seq_one_letter_code
_entity_poly.pdbx_strand_id
1 'polypeptide(L)'
;MAGRRDKARYCPRCKDLQLVETTAAHGVAVDSCTRCAGVWYDAGELAAMFPWIRRANETGGTVESLDVSTGGMPCPVCVSRTLQERTDGEDVDVVFHECNHCGGTWLGKETWGKFYRKKRQLDAPVVRAKLRSASPLSFSRASFDNPWVEAGGPPVVLIVAAVLVLTGFDKLLVFARIMFHEIGHAVPAWFSGRAALPLPFGITFVREDQSWWTTLCLAFLIGVFGYRSFRERRKVAMAFAVLMFGFMLFFTYYVMPFRSLMCVGIGGLAGEFIVPTIAMLLYHYPMPDRLRWDFWRFFIYVPAMVTFVGAFHDWIYISNKVAAMPSMSMFGVPGDGQSDIEKLIGRFGWSADQIGAAMVGIGILCGIILVVNYGYTLAKVLFFDDE
;
A
#
# COMPACT_ATOMS: atom_id res chain seq x y z
N MET A 1 16.51 -6.80 45.34
CA MET A 1 17.31 -7.89 45.93
C MET A 1 17.69 -8.85 44.81
N ALA A 2 18.90 -8.69 44.27
CA ALA A 2 19.49 -9.61 43.31
C ALA A 2 20.18 -10.72 44.11
N GLY A 3 19.72 -11.97 44.00
CA GLY A 3 20.34 -13.07 44.72
C GLY A 3 19.53 -14.36 44.68
N ARG A 4 19.63 -15.13 43.58
CA ARG A 4 19.35 -16.59 43.56
C ARG A 4 19.68 -17.36 42.27
N ARG A 5 20.61 -16.91 41.41
CA ARG A 5 20.90 -17.60 40.13
C ARG A 5 22.19 -18.44 40.10
N ASP A 6 23.01 -18.43 41.15
CA ASP A 6 24.31 -19.12 41.17
C ASP A 6 24.25 -20.66 41.29
N LYS A 7 23.06 -21.27 41.34
CA LYS A 7 22.91 -22.73 41.43
C LYS A 7 22.47 -23.32 40.09
N ALA A 8 23.16 -24.38 39.66
CA ALA A 8 22.77 -25.14 38.48
C ALA A 8 21.33 -25.68 38.62
N ARG A 9 20.45 -25.24 37.71
CA ARG A 9 19.05 -25.67 37.64
C ARG A 9 18.90 -26.71 36.56
N TYR A 10 18.09 -27.73 36.81
CA TYR A 10 17.86 -28.82 35.88
C TYR A 10 16.45 -28.77 35.30
N CYS A 11 16.33 -29.17 34.04
CA CYS A 11 15.07 -29.14 33.31
C CYS A 11 14.05 -30.11 33.95
N PRO A 12 12.86 -29.64 34.34
CA PRO A 12 11.87 -30.46 35.04
C PRO A 12 11.28 -31.56 34.14
N ARG A 13 11.33 -31.40 32.81
CA ARG A 13 10.88 -32.40 31.83
C ARG A 13 12.01 -33.37 31.42
N CYS A 14 13.23 -32.87 31.23
CA CYS A 14 14.36 -33.67 30.74
C CYS A 14 15.21 -34.27 31.87
N LYS A 15 15.00 -33.83 33.11
CA LYS A 15 15.68 -34.22 34.35
C LYS A 15 17.18 -33.95 34.35
N ASP A 16 17.96 -34.65 33.54
CA ASP A 16 19.44 -34.62 33.63
C ASP A 16 20.09 -33.49 32.82
N LEU A 17 19.28 -32.57 32.27
CA LEU A 17 19.79 -31.47 31.45
C LEU A 17 19.75 -30.16 32.21
N GLN A 18 20.91 -29.52 32.36
CA GLN A 18 21.03 -28.21 32.96
C GLN A 18 20.35 -27.16 32.07
N LEU A 19 19.59 -26.25 32.68
CA LEU A 19 19.01 -25.10 32.01
C LEU A 19 20.08 -24.04 31.76
N VAL A 20 19.97 -23.35 30.63
CA VAL A 20 20.89 -22.30 30.21
C VAL A 20 20.20 -20.95 30.36
N GLU A 21 20.83 -20.03 31.09
CA GLU A 21 20.34 -18.66 31.23
C GLU A 21 20.33 -17.97 29.86
N THR A 22 19.21 -17.36 29.52
CA THR A 22 18.96 -16.71 28.23
C THR A 22 18.18 -15.44 28.48
N THR A 23 18.45 -14.37 27.73
CA THR A 23 17.67 -13.13 27.83
C THR A 23 16.40 -13.23 26.98
N ALA A 24 15.23 -13.18 27.63
CA ALA A 24 13.94 -13.07 26.95
C ALA A 24 13.63 -11.60 26.57
N ALA A 25 12.50 -11.40 25.88
CA ALA A 25 12.02 -10.05 25.55
C ALA A 25 11.90 -9.16 26.81
N HIS A 26 12.11 -7.85 26.66
CA HIS A 26 12.14 -6.87 27.75
C HIS A 26 13.29 -7.02 28.77
N GLY A 27 14.36 -7.73 28.42
CA GLY A 27 15.58 -7.80 29.23
C GLY A 27 15.48 -8.70 30.47
N VAL A 28 14.41 -9.49 30.57
CA VAL A 28 14.24 -10.47 31.65
C VAL A 28 15.09 -11.70 31.31
N ALA A 29 16.06 -12.02 32.16
CA ALA A 29 16.83 -13.25 31.99
C ALA A 29 16.04 -14.44 32.57
N VAL A 30 15.94 -15.50 31.78
CA VAL A 30 15.14 -16.71 32.00
C VAL A 30 15.99 -17.95 31.75
N ASP A 31 15.60 -19.10 32.30
CA ASP A 31 16.37 -20.33 32.12
C ASP A 31 15.69 -21.23 31.08
N SER A 32 16.38 -21.52 29.98
CA SER A 32 15.83 -22.31 28.87
C SER A 32 16.47 -23.69 28.74
N CYS A 33 15.66 -24.67 28.33
CA CYS A 33 16.13 -26.03 28.06
C CYS A 33 16.46 -26.17 26.56
N THR A 34 17.70 -26.50 26.24
CA THR A 34 18.16 -26.68 24.84
C THR A 34 17.57 -27.90 24.14
N ARG A 35 16.99 -28.87 24.88
CA ARG A 35 16.38 -30.10 24.31
C ARG A 35 14.88 -29.97 24.07
N CYS A 36 14.10 -29.64 25.10
CA CYS A 36 12.64 -29.56 24.98
C CYS A 36 12.12 -28.16 24.65
N ALA A 37 13.01 -27.15 24.61
CA ALA A 37 12.67 -25.74 24.40
C ALA A 37 11.65 -25.17 25.41
N GLY A 38 11.54 -25.80 26.59
CA GLY A 38 10.79 -25.24 27.71
C GLY A 38 11.60 -24.16 28.42
N VAL A 39 10.89 -23.25 29.08
CA VAL A 39 11.46 -22.07 29.75
C VAL A 39 10.97 -22.02 31.19
N TRP A 40 11.90 -21.79 32.11
CA TRP A 40 11.66 -21.55 33.53
C TRP A 40 11.72 -20.06 33.84
N TYR A 41 10.74 -19.61 34.62
CA TYR A 41 10.60 -18.24 35.14
C TYR A 41 10.68 -18.30 36.67
N ASP A 42 11.51 -17.47 37.27
CA ASP A 42 11.48 -17.28 38.72
C ASP A 42 10.23 -16.50 39.15
N ALA A 43 9.98 -16.48 40.46
CA ALA A 43 8.80 -15.83 41.02
C ALA A 43 8.66 -14.38 40.55
N GLY A 44 7.53 -14.10 39.91
CA GLY A 44 7.17 -12.77 39.42
C GLY A 44 7.77 -12.39 38.06
N GLU A 45 8.71 -13.14 37.50
CA GLU A 45 9.30 -12.83 36.18
C GLU A 45 8.29 -12.96 35.05
N LEU A 46 7.48 -14.02 35.09
CA LEU A 46 6.43 -14.25 34.11
C LEU A 46 5.37 -13.14 34.14
N ALA A 47 4.97 -12.71 35.34
CA ALA A 47 4.02 -11.60 35.53
C ALA A 47 4.64 -10.24 35.14
N ALA A 48 5.94 -10.05 35.35
CA ALA A 48 6.65 -8.84 34.91
C ALA A 48 6.67 -8.71 33.37
N MET A 49 6.79 -9.82 32.65
CA MET A 49 6.69 -9.84 31.19
C MET A 49 5.23 -9.76 30.69
N PHE A 50 4.29 -10.33 31.44
CA PHE A 50 2.89 -10.47 31.05
C PHE A 50 1.96 -10.12 32.21
N PRO A 51 1.68 -8.82 32.43
CA PRO A 51 0.92 -8.33 33.60
C PRO A 51 -0.51 -8.84 33.73
N TRP A 52 -1.06 -9.43 32.65
CA TRP A 52 -2.40 -10.01 32.64
C TRP A 52 -2.45 -11.41 33.26
N ILE A 53 -1.30 -12.06 33.47
CA ILE A 53 -1.22 -13.34 34.18
C ILE A 53 -1.36 -13.07 35.68
N ARG A 54 -2.45 -13.53 36.29
CA ARG A 54 -2.65 -13.41 37.75
C ARG A 54 -1.56 -14.14 38.51
N ARG A 55 -1.12 -13.62 39.66
CA ARG A 55 -0.15 -14.32 40.53
C ARG A 55 -0.87 -15.40 41.35
N ALA A 56 -0.19 -16.52 41.59
CA ALA A 56 -0.70 -17.63 42.41
C ALA A 56 -1.20 -17.20 43.80
N ASN A 57 -0.56 -16.19 44.40
CA ASN A 57 -0.90 -15.70 45.74
C ASN A 57 -2.17 -14.82 45.80
N GLU A 58 -2.78 -14.48 44.66
CA GLU A 58 -3.97 -13.59 44.61
C GLU A 58 -5.29 -14.37 44.51
N THR A 59 -5.24 -15.65 44.13
CA THR A 59 -6.39 -16.57 44.18
C THR A 59 -6.24 -17.44 45.43
N GLY A 60 -6.97 -17.10 46.49
CA GLY A 60 -6.94 -17.80 47.79
C GLY A 60 -7.45 -19.25 47.75
N GLY A 61 -6.76 -20.12 47.01
CA GLY A 61 -6.96 -21.57 47.03
C GLY A 61 -5.92 -22.22 47.93
N THR A 62 -6.36 -22.78 49.06
CA THR A 62 -5.56 -23.73 49.84
C THR A 62 -5.40 -25.01 49.05
N VAL A 63 -4.18 -25.33 48.60
CA VAL A 63 -3.89 -26.62 47.96
C VAL A 63 -2.85 -27.35 48.78
N GLU A 64 -3.22 -28.51 49.30
CA GLU A 64 -2.34 -29.42 50.04
C GLU A 64 -1.15 -29.85 49.16
N SER A 65 0.04 -29.88 49.77
CA SER A 65 1.26 -30.29 49.07
C SER A 65 1.30 -31.82 48.94
N LEU A 66 1.23 -32.34 47.71
CA LEU A 66 1.49 -33.74 47.41
C LEU A 66 2.99 -34.02 47.28
N ASP A 67 3.45 -35.12 47.88
CA ASP A 67 4.83 -35.59 47.85
C ASP A 67 5.30 -36.03 46.45
N VAL A 68 6.62 -35.97 46.24
CA VAL A 68 7.34 -36.21 44.97
C VAL A 68 7.14 -37.63 44.39
N SER A 69 6.55 -38.56 45.14
CA SER A 69 6.32 -39.96 44.78
C SER A 69 5.26 -40.19 43.68
N THR A 70 4.55 -39.16 43.23
CA THR A 70 3.40 -39.28 42.30
C THR A 70 3.70 -39.01 40.81
N GLY A 71 4.98 -38.92 40.41
CA GLY A 71 5.36 -38.83 39.00
C GLY A 71 5.23 -37.44 38.36
N GLY A 72 5.06 -36.38 39.17
CA GLY A 72 5.04 -34.99 38.71
C GLY A 72 6.42 -34.45 38.31
N MET A 73 6.43 -33.34 37.58
CA MET A 73 7.65 -32.61 37.21
C MET A 73 8.31 -31.99 38.45
N PRO A 74 9.59 -32.26 38.77
CA PRO A 74 10.26 -31.69 39.93
C PRO A 74 10.56 -30.19 39.73
N CYS A 75 10.52 -29.40 40.80
CA CYS A 75 10.87 -27.99 40.77
C CYS A 75 12.39 -27.81 40.65
N PRO A 76 12.90 -27.03 39.67
CA PRO A 76 14.35 -26.79 39.50
C PRO A 76 15.02 -26.05 40.67
N VAL A 77 14.24 -25.36 41.51
CA VAL A 77 14.72 -24.56 42.64
C VAL A 77 14.58 -25.30 43.97
N CYS A 78 13.43 -25.93 44.22
CA CYS A 78 13.14 -26.60 45.49
C CYS A 78 13.59 -28.07 45.53
N VAL A 79 13.76 -28.72 44.37
CA VAL A 79 14.16 -30.13 44.15
C VAL A 79 13.26 -31.18 44.80
N SER A 80 12.89 -31.03 46.08
CA SER A 80 11.99 -31.89 46.86
C SER A 80 10.50 -31.57 46.68
N ARG A 81 10.12 -30.82 45.65
CA ARG A 81 8.73 -30.40 45.38
C ARG A 81 8.38 -30.64 43.92
N THR A 82 7.14 -31.01 43.65
CA THR A 82 6.59 -31.13 42.29
C THR A 82 5.90 -29.82 41.88
N LEU A 83 5.93 -29.52 40.58
CA LEU A 83 5.17 -28.43 39.98
C LEU A 83 3.70 -28.83 39.88
N GLN A 84 2.81 -27.91 40.19
CA GLN A 84 1.36 -28.07 40.08
C GLN A 84 0.84 -27.42 38.81
N GLU A 85 -0.15 -28.05 38.17
CA GLU A 85 -0.84 -27.48 37.02
C GLU A 85 -1.81 -26.39 37.46
N ARG A 86 -1.76 -25.25 36.77
CA ARG A 86 -2.63 -24.11 36.97
C ARG A 86 -3.13 -23.61 35.63
N THR A 87 -4.42 -23.34 35.53
CA THR A 87 -5.04 -22.65 34.40
C THR A 87 -5.43 -21.23 34.80
N ASP A 88 -5.47 -20.32 33.83
CA ASP A 88 -5.84 -18.92 34.03
C ASP A 88 -7.24 -18.65 33.47
N GLY A 89 -8.26 -18.73 34.33
CA GLY A 89 -9.67 -18.47 34.02
C GLY A 89 -10.51 -19.73 33.71
N GLU A 90 -11.81 -19.53 33.44
CA GLU A 90 -12.76 -20.59 33.04
C GLU A 90 -12.51 -21.12 31.60
N ASP A 91 -11.85 -20.32 30.75
CA ASP A 91 -11.46 -20.74 29.39
C ASP A 91 -10.13 -21.52 29.42
N VAL A 92 -10.26 -22.84 29.36
CA VAL A 92 -9.18 -23.83 29.45
C VAL A 92 -8.35 -23.84 28.17
N ASP A 93 -7.32 -23.00 28.08
CA ASP A 93 -6.40 -23.12 26.93
C ASP A 93 -4.91 -22.97 27.23
N VAL A 94 -4.51 -22.46 28.40
CA VAL A 94 -3.09 -22.36 28.77
C VAL A 94 -2.86 -22.99 30.15
N VAL A 95 -2.07 -24.06 30.18
CA VAL A 95 -1.64 -24.75 31.40
C VAL A 95 -0.25 -24.25 31.78
N PHE A 96 -0.15 -23.69 32.98
CA PHE A 96 1.08 -23.27 33.64
C PHE A 96 1.48 -24.34 34.65
N HIS A 97 2.77 -24.63 34.78
CA HIS A 97 3.27 -25.53 35.83
C HIS A 97 4.00 -24.71 36.88
N GLU A 98 3.38 -24.46 38.03
CA GLU A 98 3.88 -23.55 39.06
C GLU A 98 4.34 -24.28 40.32
N CYS A 99 5.34 -23.72 41.01
CA CYS A 99 5.77 -24.21 42.31
C CYS A 99 5.17 -23.36 43.44
N ASN A 100 4.41 -24.00 44.32
CA ASN A 100 3.72 -23.35 45.44
C ASN A 100 4.68 -22.80 46.51
N HIS A 101 5.92 -23.29 46.55
CA HIS A 101 6.93 -22.87 47.52
C HIS A 101 7.76 -21.71 47.00
N CYS A 102 8.39 -21.86 45.83
CA CYS A 102 9.30 -20.82 45.32
C CYS A 102 8.59 -19.81 44.43
N GLY A 103 7.37 -20.09 43.96
CA GLY A 103 6.60 -19.24 43.05
C GLY A 103 7.07 -19.25 41.59
N GLY A 104 8.03 -20.12 41.24
CA GLY A 104 8.53 -20.23 39.87
C GLY A 104 7.59 -21.02 38.95
N THR A 105 7.65 -20.72 37.66
CA THR A 105 6.74 -21.24 36.63
C THR A 105 7.51 -21.88 35.48
N TRP A 106 7.09 -23.06 35.06
CA TRP A 106 7.59 -23.75 33.87
C TRP A 106 6.57 -23.69 32.73
N LEU A 107 7.06 -23.35 31.53
CA LEU A 107 6.29 -23.35 30.29
C LEU A 107 6.95 -24.27 29.24
N GLY A 108 6.20 -25.27 28.78
CA GLY A 108 6.61 -26.16 27.70
C GLY A 108 6.52 -25.52 26.30
N LYS A 109 7.23 -26.08 25.32
CA LYS A 109 7.22 -25.62 23.92
C LYS A 109 5.80 -25.57 23.34
N GLU A 110 5.01 -26.58 23.66
CA GLU A 110 3.62 -26.75 23.23
C GLU A 110 2.67 -25.66 23.78
N THR A 111 3.00 -25.10 24.94
CA THR A 111 2.19 -24.07 25.60
C THR A 111 2.33 -22.71 24.92
N TRP A 112 3.48 -22.43 24.30
CA TRP A 112 3.77 -21.13 23.67
C TRP A 112 2.80 -20.75 22.54
N GLY A 113 2.41 -21.72 21.70
CA GLY A 113 1.47 -21.46 20.60
C GLY A 113 0.09 -21.02 21.08
N LYS A 114 -0.38 -21.60 22.19
CA LYS A 114 -1.66 -21.22 22.83
C LYS A 114 -1.53 -19.90 23.59
N PHE A 115 -0.40 -19.70 24.28
CA PHE A 115 -0.07 -18.49 25.00
C PHE A 115 -0.08 -17.24 24.10
N TYR A 116 0.64 -17.26 22.96
CA TYR A 116 0.67 -16.11 22.04
C TYR A 116 -0.69 -15.85 21.35
N ARG A 117 -1.51 -16.89 21.19
CA ARG A 117 -2.88 -16.75 20.67
C ARG A 117 -3.76 -15.98 21.67
N LYS A 118 -3.72 -16.35 22.96
CA LYS A 118 -4.43 -15.66 24.05
C LYS A 118 -3.93 -14.22 24.21
N LYS A 119 -2.60 -13.99 24.20
CA LYS A 119 -2.01 -12.64 24.20
C LYS A 119 -2.56 -11.79 23.04
N ARG A 120 -2.62 -12.35 21.83
CA ARG A 120 -3.17 -11.65 20.65
C ARG A 120 -4.67 -11.34 20.80
N GLN A 121 -5.44 -12.21 21.43
CA GLN A 121 -6.87 -11.97 21.71
C GLN A 121 -7.08 -10.89 22.78
N LEU A 122 -6.24 -10.86 23.82
CA LEU A 122 -6.28 -9.83 24.87
C LEU A 122 -5.76 -8.48 24.38
N ASP A 123 -4.72 -8.49 23.53
CA ASP A 123 -4.20 -7.29 22.88
C ASP A 123 -5.17 -6.78 21.79
N ALA A 124 -6.02 -7.62 21.18
CA ALA A 124 -6.94 -7.20 20.12
C ALA A 124 -7.89 -6.05 20.51
N PRO A 125 -8.65 -6.10 21.62
CA PRO A 125 -9.52 -5.00 22.04
C PRO A 125 -8.73 -3.78 22.49
N VAL A 126 -7.56 -3.93 23.13
CA VAL A 126 -6.71 -2.80 23.52
C VAL A 126 -6.06 -2.14 22.31
N VAL A 127 -5.60 -2.90 21.32
CA VAL A 127 -5.10 -2.39 20.04
C VAL A 127 -6.23 -1.72 19.27
N ARG A 128 -7.45 -2.29 19.27
CA ARG A 128 -8.64 -1.69 18.64
C ARG A 128 -9.07 -0.41 19.37
N ALA A 129 -8.97 -0.39 20.70
CA ALA A 129 -9.24 0.79 21.52
C ALA A 129 -8.13 1.83 21.41
N LYS A 130 -6.87 1.45 21.27
CA LYS A 130 -5.72 2.34 21.05
C LYS A 130 -5.64 2.82 19.60
N LEU A 131 -6.22 2.10 18.64
CA LEU A 131 -6.54 2.61 17.30
C LEU A 131 -7.69 3.63 17.36
N ARG A 132 -8.64 3.47 18.29
CA ARG A 132 -9.75 4.42 18.52
C ARG A 132 -9.38 5.61 19.42
N SER A 133 -8.38 5.47 20.29
CA SER A 133 -8.00 6.43 21.34
C SER A 133 -6.56 6.94 21.25
N ALA A 134 -5.73 6.41 20.35
CA ALA A 134 -4.62 7.20 19.82
C ALA A 134 -5.27 8.49 19.35
N SER A 135 -4.91 9.58 20.01
CA SER A 135 -5.36 10.91 19.67
C SER A 135 -5.41 11.02 18.15
N PRO A 136 -6.53 11.44 17.54
CA PRO A 136 -6.45 11.87 16.17
C PRO A 136 -5.31 12.88 16.21
N LEU A 137 -4.30 12.71 15.37
CA LEU A 137 -3.61 13.90 14.89
C LEU A 137 -4.71 14.70 14.23
N SER A 138 -5.24 15.58 15.09
CA SER A 138 -6.16 16.68 14.90
C SER A 138 -6.38 16.94 13.43
N PHE A 139 -7.61 16.74 12.93
CA PHE A 139 -8.11 17.47 11.78
C PHE A 139 -7.02 17.71 10.72
N SER A 140 -6.38 16.65 10.23
CA SER A 140 -5.49 16.83 9.08
C SER A 140 -6.43 17.30 7.98
N ARG A 141 -6.36 18.58 7.60
CA ARG A 141 -7.15 19.14 6.49
C ARG A 141 -6.91 18.39 5.17
N ALA A 142 -5.97 17.45 5.17
CA ALA A 142 -5.58 16.56 4.09
C ALA A 142 -6.00 15.08 4.28
N SER A 143 -6.70 14.70 5.36
CA SER A 143 -7.11 13.30 5.58
C SER A 143 -8.15 12.82 4.56
N PHE A 144 -8.04 11.57 4.11
CA PHE A 144 -9.02 10.91 3.22
C PHE A 144 -10.40 10.75 3.85
N ASP A 145 -10.48 10.81 5.19
CA ASP A 145 -11.73 10.64 5.93
C ASP A 145 -12.50 11.96 6.11
N ASN A 146 -12.04 13.07 5.50
CA ASN A 146 -12.73 14.35 5.60
C ASN A 146 -13.71 14.54 4.43
N PRO A 147 -15.04 14.47 4.66
CA PRO A 147 -16.03 14.54 3.59
C PRO A 147 -16.01 15.88 2.84
N TRP A 148 -15.64 16.98 3.50
CA TRP A 148 -15.52 18.29 2.85
C TRP A 148 -14.34 18.36 1.88
N VAL A 149 -13.29 17.60 2.14
CA VAL A 149 -12.10 17.54 1.28
C VAL A 149 -12.35 16.59 0.11
N GLU A 150 -12.96 15.44 0.38
CA GLU A 150 -13.26 14.43 -0.64
C GLU A 150 -14.37 14.88 -1.61
N ALA A 151 -15.49 15.39 -1.09
CA ALA A 151 -16.61 15.84 -1.92
C ALA A 151 -16.49 17.32 -2.32
N GLY A 152 -15.98 18.19 -1.45
CA GLY A 152 -15.87 19.63 -1.74
C GLY A 152 -14.64 19.99 -2.58
N GLY A 153 -13.55 19.21 -2.51
CA GLY A 153 -12.32 19.47 -3.27
C GLY A 153 -12.53 19.52 -4.79
N PRO A 154 -13.13 18.48 -5.41
CA PRO A 154 -13.34 18.42 -6.85
C PRO A 154 -14.06 19.64 -7.48
N PRO A 155 -15.25 20.07 -7.00
CA PRO A 155 -15.93 21.23 -7.59
C PRO A 155 -15.16 22.54 -7.40
N VAL A 156 -14.49 22.73 -6.25
CA VAL A 156 -13.68 23.92 -6.01
C VAL A 156 -12.51 23.99 -6.99
N VAL A 157 -11.78 22.89 -7.16
CA VAL A 157 -10.63 22.85 -8.07
C VAL A 157 -11.08 22.94 -9.53
N LEU A 158 -12.25 22.40 -9.89
CA LEU A 158 -12.85 22.58 -11.21
C LEU A 158 -13.13 24.06 -11.51
N ILE A 159 -13.72 24.80 -10.56
CA ILE A 159 -13.97 26.23 -10.72
C ILE A 159 -12.65 26.99 -10.87
N VAL A 160 -11.65 26.70 -10.03
CA VAL A 160 -10.32 27.32 -10.12
C VAL A 160 -9.67 27.03 -11.48
N ALA A 161 -9.72 25.78 -11.95
CA ALA A 161 -9.21 25.40 -13.25
C ALA A 161 -9.92 26.15 -14.38
N ALA A 162 -11.25 26.25 -14.35
CA ALA A 162 -12.02 27.00 -15.33
C ALA A 162 -11.63 28.48 -15.35
N VAL A 163 -11.48 29.12 -14.20
CA VAL A 163 -11.04 30.52 -14.11
C VAL A 163 -9.64 30.69 -14.70
N LEU A 164 -8.69 29.82 -14.33
CA LEU A 164 -7.32 29.89 -14.85
C LEU A 164 -7.26 29.74 -16.37
N VAL A 165 -8.03 28.81 -16.94
CA VAL A 165 -8.11 28.58 -18.39
C VAL A 165 -8.76 29.77 -19.10
N LEU A 166 -9.90 30.27 -18.60
CA LEU A 166 -10.62 31.39 -19.22
C LEU A 166 -9.84 32.71 -19.16
N THR A 167 -8.97 32.88 -18.16
CA THR A 167 -8.12 34.06 -18.00
C THR A 167 -6.74 33.91 -18.64
N GLY A 168 -6.39 32.72 -19.14
CA GLY A 168 -5.08 32.40 -19.73
C GLY A 168 -3.93 32.24 -18.73
N PHE A 169 -4.25 32.17 -17.43
CA PHE A 169 -3.27 31.93 -16.35
C PHE A 169 -2.92 30.45 -16.19
N ASP A 170 -3.63 29.54 -16.85
CA ASP A 170 -3.30 28.12 -16.98
C ASP A 170 -1.87 27.90 -17.53
N LYS A 171 -1.34 28.85 -18.30
CA LYS A 171 0.05 28.86 -18.80
C LYS A 171 1.10 28.80 -17.69
N LEU A 172 0.77 29.22 -16.46
CA LEU A 172 1.66 29.03 -15.30
C LEU A 172 1.90 27.54 -14.96
N LEU A 173 1.00 26.66 -15.41
CA LEU A 173 1.05 25.21 -15.22
C LEU A 173 1.39 24.47 -16.51
N VAL A 174 1.92 25.16 -17.53
CA VAL A 174 2.30 24.55 -18.83
C VAL A 174 3.25 23.37 -18.65
N PHE A 175 4.15 23.45 -17.68
CA PHE A 175 5.07 22.38 -17.35
C PHE A 175 4.35 21.07 -16.98
N ALA A 176 3.28 21.14 -16.19
CA ALA A 176 2.51 19.96 -15.82
C ALA A 176 1.77 19.37 -17.03
N ARG A 177 1.22 20.23 -17.89
CA ARG A 177 0.60 19.79 -19.16
C ARG A 177 1.59 19.03 -20.03
N ILE A 178 2.81 19.56 -20.20
CA ILE A 178 3.87 18.88 -20.94
C ILE A 178 4.21 17.55 -20.28
N MET A 179 4.35 17.48 -18.95
CA MET A 179 4.59 16.19 -18.26
C MET A 179 3.52 15.14 -18.57
N PHE A 180 2.25 15.52 -18.55
CA PHE A 180 1.16 14.60 -18.85
C PHE A 180 1.17 14.15 -20.31
N HIS A 181 1.48 15.04 -21.23
CA HIS A 181 1.67 14.75 -22.66
C HIS A 181 2.82 13.76 -22.88
N GLU A 182 3.98 14.02 -22.28
CA GLU A 182 5.18 13.18 -22.36
C GLU A 182 4.97 11.76 -21.78
N ILE A 183 4.27 11.65 -20.64
CA ILE A 183 3.84 10.36 -20.09
C ILE A 183 2.89 9.65 -21.08
N GLY A 184 2.06 10.41 -21.77
CA GLY A 184 1.18 9.95 -22.84
C GLY A 184 1.92 9.24 -23.98
N HIS A 185 3.11 9.70 -24.36
CA HIS A 185 3.99 8.98 -25.29
C HIS A 185 4.58 7.71 -24.67
N ALA A 186 5.08 7.84 -23.43
CA ALA A 186 5.87 6.79 -22.80
C ALA A 186 5.07 5.50 -22.56
N VAL A 187 3.80 5.60 -22.15
CA VAL A 187 2.95 4.44 -21.86
C VAL A 187 2.78 3.50 -23.08
N PRO A 188 2.23 3.94 -24.24
CA PRO A 188 2.13 3.10 -25.43
C PRO A 188 3.51 2.70 -25.98
N ALA A 189 4.56 3.51 -25.80
CA ALA A 189 5.90 3.12 -26.17
C ALA A 189 6.36 1.88 -25.38
N TRP A 190 6.24 1.89 -24.05
CA TRP A 190 6.62 0.74 -23.21
C TRP A 190 5.83 -0.52 -23.55
N PHE A 191 4.51 -0.41 -23.72
CA PHE A 191 3.67 -1.56 -24.09
C PHE A 191 3.94 -2.11 -25.48
N SER A 192 4.51 -1.30 -26.38
CA SER A 192 4.92 -1.74 -27.72
C SER A 192 6.38 -2.18 -27.79
N GLY A 193 7.08 -2.25 -26.66
CA GLY A 193 8.50 -2.65 -26.60
C GLY A 193 9.49 -1.55 -26.99
N ARG A 194 9.05 -0.29 -27.09
CA ARG A 194 9.91 0.86 -27.38
C ARG A 194 10.40 1.49 -26.10
N ALA A 195 11.70 1.77 -26.02
CA ALA A 195 12.21 2.51 -24.88
C ALA A 195 11.73 3.96 -24.97
N ALA A 196 11.12 4.40 -23.89
CA ALA A 196 10.73 5.78 -23.67
C ALA A 196 11.21 6.24 -22.30
N LEU A 197 11.76 7.44 -22.23
CA LEU A 197 12.18 8.06 -20.97
C LEU A 197 11.54 9.43 -20.85
N PRO A 198 10.40 9.55 -20.13
CA PRO A 198 9.77 10.84 -19.86
C PRO A 198 10.61 11.56 -18.80
N LEU A 199 11.31 12.62 -19.19
CA LEU A 199 12.12 13.42 -18.29
C LEU A 199 11.30 14.57 -17.69
N PRO A 200 11.62 14.98 -16.45
CA PRO A 200 10.89 16.05 -15.77
C PRO A 200 10.98 17.42 -16.48
N PHE A 201 11.77 17.62 -17.54
CA PHE A 201 11.88 18.92 -18.23
C PHE A 201 11.08 18.99 -19.54
N GLY A 202 10.14 18.08 -19.72
CA GLY A 202 9.21 18.07 -20.84
C GLY A 202 9.73 17.37 -22.08
N ILE A 203 10.75 16.54 -21.92
CA ILE A 203 11.40 15.83 -23.03
C ILE A 203 11.16 14.34 -22.83
N THR A 204 10.48 13.68 -23.76
CA THR A 204 10.51 12.22 -23.85
C THR A 204 11.38 11.76 -24.99
N PHE A 205 12.43 11.01 -24.64
CA PHE A 205 13.19 10.26 -25.63
C PHE A 205 12.45 8.98 -25.95
N VAL A 206 11.78 8.92 -27.10
CA VAL A 206 11.16 7.69 -27.61
C VAL A 206 12.00 7.11 -28.74
N ARG A 207 12.39 5.84 -28.60
CA ARG A 207 12.97 5.07 -29.71
C ARG A 207 11.89 4.57 -30.65
N GLU A 208 12.08 4.76 -31.96
CA GLU A 208 11.13 4.24 -32.96
C GLU A 208 11.21 2.71 -33.11
N ASP A 209 12.39 2.14 -32.85
CA ASP A 209 12.65 0.71 -32.89
C ASP A 209 12.14 0.00 -31.63
N GLN A 210 11.52 -1.16 -31.85
CA GLN A 210 11.15 -2.06 -30.76
C GLN A 210 12.41 -2.79 -30.27
N SER A 211 12.52 -2.91 -28.95
CA SER A 211 13.64 -3.55 -28.28
C SER A 211 13.12 -4.62 -27.34
N TRP A 212 13.54 -5.86 -27.56
CA TRP A 212 13.22 -7.00 -26.69
C TRP A 212 13.62 -6.74 -25.23
N TRP A 213 14.67 -5.93 -25.00
CA TRP A 213 15.10 -5.53 -23.67
C TRP A 213 14.03 -4.70 -22.94
N THR A 214 13.38 -3.76 -23.63
CA THR A 214 12.30 -2.96 -23.04
C THR A 214 11.11 -3.84 -22.67
N THR A 215 10.73 -4.77 -23.55
CA THR A 215 9.67 -5.74 -23.29
C THR A 215 10.00 -6.61 -22.08
N LEU A 216 11.26 -7.06 -21.94
CA LEU A 216 11.72 -7.82 -20.79
C LEU A 216 11.64 -6.99 -19.49
N CYS A 217 12.09 -5.74 -19.51
CA CYS A 217 12.00 -4.84 -18.36
C CYS A 217 10.55 -4.61 -17.91
N LEU A 218 9.64 -4.34 -18.85
CA LEU A 218 8.23 -4.16 -18.52
C LEU A 218 7.59 -5.48 -18.02
N ALA A 219 7.91 -6.61 -18.64
CA ALA A 219 7.49 -7.94 -18.19
C ALA A 219 7.94 -8.22 -16.75
N PHE A 220 9.17 -7.86 -16.41
CA PHE A 220 9.71 -7.99 -15.06
C PHE A 220 8.93 -7.12 -14.05
N LEU A 221 8.66 -5.86 -14.38
CA LEU A 221 7.89 -4.97 -13.50
C LEU A 221 6.46 -5.47 -13.27
N ILE A 222 5.77 -5.91 -14.33
CA ILE A 222 4.43 -6.52 -14.23
C ILE A 222 4.51 -7.82 -13.42
N GLY A 223 5.55 -8.62 -13.62
CA GLY A 223 5.79 -9.86 -12.87
C GLY A 223 6.00 -9.62 -11.38
N VAL A 224 6.77 -8.59 -11.00
CA VAL A 224 6.96 -8.18 -9.59
C VAL A 224 5.63 -7.72 -8.98
N PHE A 225 4.86 -6.92 -9.71
CA PHE A 225 3.52 -6.49 -9.28
C PHE A 225 2.56 -7.68 -9.10
N GLY A 226 2.55 -8.61 -10.05
CA GLY A 226 1.75 -9.84 -9.99
C GLY A 226 2.17 -10.76 -8.82
N TYR A 227 3.47 -10.93 -8.61
CA TYR A 227 4.01 -11.74 -7.51
C TYR A 227 3.64 -11.18 -6.14
N ARG A 228 3.76 -9.85 -5.94
CA ARG A 228 3.32 -9.20 -4.71
C ARG A 228 1.80 -9.32 -4.50
N SER A 229 1.02 -9.10 -5.56
CA SER A 229 -0.43 -9.26 -5.53
C SER A 229 -0.85 -10.68 -5.13
N PHE A 230 -0.14 -11.70 -5.62
CA PHE A 230 -0.33 -13.10 -5.25
C PHE A 230 0.01 -13.36 -3.77
N ARG A 231 1.17 -12.90 -3.30
CA ARG A 231 1.60 -13.03 -1.90
C ARG A 231 0.61 -12.39 -0.93
N GLU A 232 0.02 -11.27 -1.31
CA GLU A 232 -0.98 -10.53 -0.52
C GLU A 232 -2.43 -11.05 -0.73
N ARG A 233 -2.63 -12.09 -1.55
CA ARG A 233 -3.95 -12.66 -1.90
C ARG A 233 -4.94 -11.63 -2.48
N ARG A 234 -4.44 -10.60 -3.16
CA ARG A 234 -5.24 -9.54 -3.81
C ARG A 234 -5.69 -9.99 -5.20
N LYS A 235 -6.83 -10.67 -5.30
CA LYS A 235 -7.34 -11.26 -6.55
C LYS A 235 -7.52 -10.24 -7.69
N VAL A 236 -8.06 -9.06 -7.39
CA VAL A 236 -8.29 -8.00 -8.40
C VAL A 236 -6.96 -7.49 -8.96
N ALA A 237 -5.99 -7.18 -8.10
CA ALA A 237 -4.67 -6.74 -8.51
C ALA A 237 -3.92 -7.80 -9.33
N MET A 238 -4.08 -9.08 -8.96
CA MET A 238 -3.54 -10.20 -9.72
C MET A 238 -4.17 -10.31 -11.12
N ALA A 239 -5.50 -10.18 -11.24
CA ALA A 239 -6.17 -10.16 -12.54
C ALA A 239 -5.68 -9.00 -13.41
N PHE A 240 -5.51 -7.82 -12.82
CA PHE A 240 -4.96 -6.66 -13.51
C PHE A 240 -3.53 -6.92 -14.03
N ALA A 241 -2.66 -7.56 -13.23
CA ALA A 241 -1.31 -7.93 -13.67
C ALA A 241 -1.33 -8.87 -14.89
N VAL A 242 -2.20 -9.89 -14.88
CA VAL A 242 -2.36 -10.83 -16.01
C VAL A 242 -2.87 -10.11 -17.25
N LEU A 243 -3.85 -9.22 -17.10
CA LEU A 243 -4.38 -8.42 -18.21
C LEU A 243 -3.33 -7.47 -18.79
N MET A 244 -2.56 -6.77 -17.95
CA MET A 244 -1.45 -5.92 -18.41
C MET A 244 -0.39 -6.73 -19.16
N PHE A 245 -0.03 -7.92 -18.66
CA PHE A 245 0.94 -8.78 -19.33
C PHE A 245 0.43 -9.27 -20.69
N GLY A 246 -0.82 -9.75 -20.75
CA GLY A 246 -1.45 -10.15 -22.00
C GLY A 246 -1.55 -9.00 -23.00
N PHE A 247 -1.96 -7.82 -22.55
CA PHE A 247 -2.01 -6.61 -23.37
C PHE A 247 -0.62 -6.21 -23.88
N MET A 248 0.42 -6.27 -23.05
CA MET A 248 1.80 -6.01 -23.47
C MET A 248 2.25 -6.97 -24.58
N LEU A 249 2.00 -8.28 -24.43
CA LEU A 249 2.35 -9.25 -25.46
C LEU A 249 1.57 -9.01 -26.76
N PHE A 250 0.27 -8.76 -26.67
CA PHE A 250 -0.56 -8.41 -27.82
C PHE A 250 -0.04 -7.16 -28.53
N PHE A 251 0.18 -6.08 -27.78
CA PHE A 251 0.55 -4.78 -28.33
C PHE A 251 1.99 -4.76 -28.87
N THR A 252 2.90 -5.54 -28.29
CA THR A 252 4.27 -5.69 -28.79
C THR A 252 4.36 -6.56 -30.05
N TYR A 253 3.68 -7.72 -30.08
CA TYR A 253 3.93 -8.76 -31.09
C TYR A 253 2.83 -8.90 -32.16
N TYR A 254 1.58 -8.53 -31.87
CA TYR A 254 0.46 -8.70 -32.81
C TYR A 254 0.09 -7.40 -33.53
N VAL A 255 0.31 -6.24 -32.90
CA VAL A 255 0.04 -4.94 -33.54
C VAL A 255 1.22 -4.58 -34.44
N MET A 256 0.93 -4.28 -35.71
CA MET A 256 1.95 -3.87 -36.69
C MET A 256 2.80 -2.70 -36.13
N PRO A 257 4.14 -2.72 -36.29
CA PRO A 257 5.03 -1.70 -35.74
C PRO A 257 4.66 -0.27 -36.12
N PHE A 258 4.14 -0.07 -37.34
CA PHE A 258 3.65 1.22 -37.82
C PHE A 258 2.43 1.71 -37.05
N ARG A 259 1.47 0.83 -36.75
CA ARG A 259 0.26 1.16 -35.99
C ARG A 259 0.58 1.38 -34.51
N SER A 260 1.47 0.60 -33.93
CA SER A 260 1.88 0.82 -32.54
C SER A 260 2.67 2.12 -32.37
N LEU A 261 3.46 2.54 -33.38
CA LEU A 261 4.10 3.86 -33.39
C LEU A 261 3.08 5.00 -33.55
N MET A 262 2.05 4.82 -34.39
CA MET A 262 0.93 5.76 -34.49
C MET A 262 0.25 5.97 -33.13
N CYS A 263 0.02 4.89 -32.38
CA CYS A 263 -0.54 4.96 -31.03
C CYS A 263 0.37 5.71 -30.04
N VAL A 264 1.69 5.77 -30.26
CA VAL A 264 2.59 6.62 -29.46
C VAL A 264 2.32 8.10 -29.72
N GLY A 265 2.16 8.50 -31.00
CA GLY A 265 1.83 9.89 -31.35
C GLY A 265 0.45 10.31 -30.83
N ILE A 266 -0.56 9.46 -31.00
CA ILE A 266 -1.89 9.67 -30.39
C ILE A 266 -1.79 9.71 -28.86
N GLY A 267 -0.91 8.89 -28.28
CA GLY A 267 -0.66 8.82 -26.86
C GLY A 267 -0.24 10.14 -26.24
N GLY A 268 0.60 10.94 -26.93
CA GLY A 268 1.00 12.28 -26.47
C GLY A 268 -0.22 13.18 -26.27
N LEU A 269 -1.02 13.35 -27.32
CA LEU A 269 -2.24 14.16 -27.32
C LEU A 269 -3.29 13.63 -26.32
N ALA A 270 -3.52 12.31 -26.30
CA ALA A 270 -4.47 11.68 -25.39
C ALA A 270 -3.99 11.70 -23.93
N GLY A 271 -2.68 11.82 -23.70
CA GLY A 271 -2.04 11.90 -22.39
C GLY A 271 -2.54 13.09 -21.58
N GLU A 272 -2.87 14.19 -22.24
CA GLU A 272 -3.47 15.40 -21.63
C GLU A 272 -4.88 15.16 -21.07
N PHE A 273 -5.56 14.07 -21.46
CA PHE A 273 -6.84 13.66 -20.88
C PHE A 273 -6.68 12.47 -19.93
N ILE A 274 -6.02 11.41 -20.39
CA ILE A 274 -5.98 10.12 -19.68
C ILE A 274 -5.14 10.22 -18.41
N VAL A 275 -3.95 10.85 -18.46
CA VAL A 275 -3.06 10.91 -17.31
C VAL A 275 -3.64 11.80 -16.20
N PRO A 276 -4.17 13.01 -16.50
CA PRO A 276 -4.91 13.79 -15.51
C PRO A 276 -6.12 13.08 -14.94
N THR A 277 -6.85 12.31 -15.76
CA THR A 277 -7.99 11.52 -15.28
C THR A 277 -7.57 10.49 -14.25
N ILE A 278 -6.49 9.73 -14.51
CA ILE A 278 -5.94 8.79 -13.54
C ILE A 278 -5.50 9.52 -12.27
N ALA A 279 -4.81 10.66 -12.40
CA ALA A 279 -4.38 11.46 -11.25
C ALA A 279 -5.56 11.96 -10.40
N MET A 280 -6.65 12.40 -11.05
CA MET A 280 -7.88 12.84 -10.39
C MET A 280 -8.65 11.69 -9.75
N LEU A 281 -8.61 10.48 -10.31
CA LEU A 281 -9.15 9.29 -9.64
C LEU A 281 -8.32 8.94 -8.40
N LEU A 282 -6.99 8.94 -8.52
CA LEU A 282 -6.07 8.63 -7.41
C LEU A 282 -6.17 9.61 -6.24
N TYR A 283 -6.71 10.82 -6.44
CA TYR A 283 -7.01 11.76 -5.37
C TYR A 283 -7.87 11.13 -4.27
N HIS A 284 -8.81 10.25 -4.63
CA HIS A 284 -9.76 9.62 -3.72
C HIS A 284 -9.25 8.33 -3.05
N TYR A 285 -8.09 7.83 -3.45
CA TYR A 285 -7.58 6.53 -2.98
C TYR A 285 -6.34 6.69 -2.09
N PRO A 286 -6.35 6.12 -0.88
CA PRO A 286 -5.18 6.14 0.00
C PRO A 286 -4.05 5.26 -0.57
N MET A 287 -2.82 5.76 -0.47
CA MET A 287 -1.59 5.07 -0.88
C MET A 287 -0.70 4.83 0.35
N PRO A 288 0.32 3.94 0.28
CA PRO A 288 1.17 3.62 1.42
C PRO A 288 1.81 4.85 2.07
N ASP A 289 1.79 4.91 3.42
CA ASP A 289 2.21 6.07 4.23
C ASP A 289 3.60 6.62 3.86
N ARG A 290 4.53 5.76 3.45
CA ARG A 290 5.88 6.14 2.99
C ARG A 290 5.89 7.13 1.83
N LEU A 291 4.83 7.17 1.02
CA LEU A 291 4.70 8.09 -0.11
C LEU A 291 4.13 9.45 0.31
N ARG A 292 3.60 9.58 1.54
CA ARG A 292 2.91 10.79 2.01
C ARG A 292 1.88 11.30 1.00
N TRP A 293 1.10 10.38 0.44
CA TRP A 293 0.12 10.69 -0.60
C TRP A 293 -1.01 11.60 -0.11
N ASP A 294 -1.29 11.59 1.19
CA ASP A 294 -2.10 12.58 1.90
C ASP A 294 -1.70 14.02 1.55
N PHE A 295 -0.41 14.29 1.38
CA PHE A 295 0.12 15.60 1.00
C PHE A 295 0.24 15.78 -0.52
N TRP A 296 0.88 14.82 -1.22
CA TRP A 296 1.21 14.98 -2.64
C TRP A 296 0.00 15.01 -3.57
N ARG A 297 -1.13 14.40 -3.19
CA ARG A 297 -2.32 14.37 -4.02
C ARG A 297 -2.82 15.76 -4.42
N PHE A 298 -2.72 16.76 -3.53
CA PHE A 298 -3.18 18.12 -3.81
C PHE A 298 -2.31 18.83 -4.86
N PHE A 299 -0.98 18.63 -4.78
CA PHE A 299 -0.03 19.21 -5.73
C PHE A 299 -0.15 18.63 -7.14
N ILE A 300 -0.68 17.42 -7.26
CA ILE A 300 -0.92 16.78 -8.56
C ILE A 300 -2.34 17.06 -9.06
N TYR A 301 -3.32 17.14 -8.15
CA TYR A 301 -4.73 17.29 -8.51
C TYR A 301 -5.03 18.63 -9.20
N VAL A 302 -4.49 19.75 -8.70
CA VAL A 302 -4.74 21.07 -9.31
C VAL A 302 -4.17 21.15 -10.73
N PRO A 303 -2.89 20.82 -11.00
CA PRO A 303 -2.38 20.81 -12.37
C PRO A 303 -3.07 19.79 -13.28
N ALA A 304 -3.49 18.64 -12.75
CA ALA A 304 -4.28 17.65 -13.51
C ALA A 304 -5.62 18.25 -13.96
N MET A 305 -6.39 18.86 -13.06
CA MET A 305 -7.66 19.49 -13.41
C MET A 305 -7.48 20.63 -14.41
N VAL A 306 -6.47 21.50 -14.22
CA VAL A 306 -6.18 22.60 -15.15
C VAL A 306 -5.82 22.06 -16.54
N THR A 307 -4.98 21.02 -16.60
CA THR A 307 -4.63 20.38 -17.87
C THR A 307 -5.85 19.79 -18.55
N PHE A 308 -6.70 19.07 -17.80
CA PHE A 308 -7.89 18.44 -18.34
C PHE A 308 -8.88 19.47 -18.91
N VAL A 309 -9.18 20.53 -18.15
CA VAL A 309 -10.10 21.60 -18.58
C VAL A 309 -9.52 22.39 -19.75
N GLY A 310 -8.21 22.71 -19.69
CA GLY A 310 -7.50 23.40 -20.76
C GLY A 310 -7.49 22.61 -22.06
N ALA A 311 -7.16 21.31 -21.99
CA ALA A 311 -7.22 20.42 -23.15
C ALA A 311 -8.64 20.35 -23.73
N PHE A 312 -9.68 20.27 -22.89
CA PHE A 312 -11.07 20.27 -23.35
C PHE A 312 -11.43 21.57 -24.08
N HIS A 313 -11.06 22.71 -23.51
CA HIS A 313 -11.26 24.03 -24.10
C HIS A 313 -10.56 24.15 -25.46
N ASP A 314 -9.29 23.76 -25.52
CA ASP A 314 -8.47 23.84 -26.74
C ASP A 314 -9.02 22.93 -27.83
N TRP A 315 -9.34 21.67 -27.51
CA TRP A 315 -9.81 20.71 -28.51
C TRP A 315 -11.23 21.00 -29.01
N ILE A 316 -12.12 21.56 -28.19
CA ILE A 316 -13.41 22.08 -28.67
C ILE A 316 -13.20 23.31 -29.57
N TYR A 317 -12.29 24.20 -29.19
CA TYR A 317 -11.99 25.38 -29.99
C TYR A 317 -11.42 24.99 -31.37
N ILE A 318 -10.44 24.09 -31.38
CA ILE A 318 -9.76 23.58 -32.58
C ILE A 318 -10.73 22.76 -33.45
N SER A 319 -11.58 21.91 -32.86
CA SER A 319 -12.55 21.13 -33.64
C SER A 319 -13.56 22.01 -34.37
N ASN A 320 -13.87 23.19 -33.83
CA ASN A 320 -14.74 24.18 -34.47
C ASN A 320 -13.99 25.08 -35.47
N LYS A 321 -12.65 25.14 -35.39
CA LYS A 321 -11.78 25.99 -36.23
C LYS A 321 -10.53 25.22 -36.64
N VAL A 322 -10.69 24.28 -37.56
CA VAL A 322 -9.64 23.37 -38.02
C VAL A 322 -8.39 24.12 -38.55
N ALA A 323 -8.58 25.30 -39.13
CA ALA A 323 -7.48 26.18 -39.57
C ALA A 323 -6.61 26.73 -38.43
N ALA A 324 -7.06 26.61 -37.17
CA ALA A 324 -6.35 27.04 -35.97
C ALA A 324 -5.55 25.89 -35.30
N MET A 325 -5.38 24.76 -35.99
CA MET A 325 -4.61 23.64 -35.45
C MET A 325 -3.19 24.08 -35.08
N PRO A 326 -2.74 23.79 -33.84
CA PRO A 326 -1.40 24.16 -33.42
C PRO A 326 -0.37 23.35 -34.22
N SER A 327 0.46 24.05 -34.99
CA SER A 327 1.59 23.49 -35.76
C SER A 327 2.93 23.65 -35.03
N MET A 328 2.89 23.93 -33.72
CA MET A 328 4.08 24.31 -32.98
C MET A 328 4.67 23.09 -32.25
N SER A 329 5.91 22.74 -32.60
CA SER A 329 6.73 21.79 -31.84
C SER A 329 7.14 22.39 -30.49
N MET A 330 7.59 21.55 -29.55
CA MET A 330 8.09 21.99 -28.23
C MET A 330 9.20 23.06 -28.33
N PHE A 331 9.93 23.11 -29.45
CA PHE A 331 11.00 24.09 -29.72
C PHE A 331 10.53 25.34 -30.46
N GLY A 332 9.22 25.47 -30.72
CA GLY A 332 8.65 26.69 -31.27
C GLY A 332 8.99 26.93 -32.74
N VAL A 333 9.43 25.91 -33.49
CA VAL A 333 9.69 26.02 -34.93
C VAL A 333 8.42 25.54 -35.67
N PRO A 334 7.60 26.44 -36.22
CA PRO A 334 6.40 26.04 -36.95
C PRO A 334 6.80 25.34 -38.25
N GLY A 335 6.19 24.19 -38.56
CA GLY A 335 6.40 23.50 -39.84
C GLY A 335 7.70 22.70 -39.93
N ASP A 336 8.36 22.41 -38.80
CA ASP A 336 9.50 21.47 -38.76
C ASP A 336 9.05 19.99 -38.93
N GLY A 337 7.73 19.73 -38.94
CA GLY A 337 7.16 18.41 -39.05
C GLY A 337 7.36 17.54 -37.81
N GLN A 338 7.82 18.13 -36.70
CA GLN A 338 8.14 17.41 -35.47
C GLN A 338 7.00 17.42 -34.46
N SER A 339 5.97 18.25 -34.63
CA SER A 339 4.78 18.16 -33.78
C SER A 339 4.03 16.86 -34.01
N ASP A 340 3.35 16.34 -32.99
CA ASP A 340 2.61 15.08 -33.12
C ASP A 340 1.46 15.16 -34.11
N ILE A 341 0.81 16.32 -34.21
CA ILE A 341 -0.25 16.56 -35.18
C ILE A 341 0.31 16.47 -36.60
N GLU A 342 1.45 17.09 -36.88
CA GLU A 342 2.11 17.00 -38.19
C GLU A 342 2.59 15.58 -38.49
N LYS A 343 3.11 14.84 -37.49
CA LYS A 343 3.44 13.42 -37.66
C LYS A 343 2.20 12.58 -37.97
N LEU A 344 1.09 12.81 -37.27
CA LEU A 344 -0.18 12.09 -37.50
C LEU A 344 -0.73 12.35 -38.90
N ILE A 345 -0.70 13.60 -39.35
CA ILE A 345 -1.17 13.98 -40.68
C ILE A 345 -0.19 13.48 -41.76
N GLY A 346 1.09 13.84 -41.65
CA GLY A 346 2.09 13.61 -42.68
C GLY A 346 2.59 12.16 -42.79
N ARG A 347 2.73 11.45 -41.67
CA ARG A 347 3.25 10.07 -41.64
C ARG A 347 2.15 9.02 -41.57
N PHE A 348 1.07 9.30 -40.84
CA PHE A 348 0.02 8.31 -40.56
C PHE A 348 -1.29 8.56 -41.32
N GLY A 349 -1.39 9.65 -42.09
CA GLY A 349 -2.53 9.94 -42.97
C GLY A 349 -3.81 10.31 -42.24
N TRP A 350 -3.72 10.79 -41.00
CA TRP A 350 -4.88 11.29 -40.27
C TRP A 350 -5.32 12.64 -40.83
N SER A 351 -6.63 12.89 -40.87
CA SER A 351 -7.13 14.24 -41.10
C SER A 351 -7.19 15.02 -39.80
N ALA A 352 -7.08 16.35 -39.91
CA ALA A 352 -7.28 17.26 -38.80
C ALA A 352 -8.63 17.01 -38.08
N ASP A 353 -9.70 16.81 -38.83
CA ASP A 353 -11.03 16.51 -38.27
C ASP A 353 -11.05 15.19 -37.48
N GLN A 354 -10.37 14.16 -37.97
CA GLN A 354 -10.27 12.87 -37.29
C GLN A 354 -9.53 12.99 -35.96
N ILE A 355 -8.44 13.76 -35.93
CA ILE A 355 -7.68 14.00 -34.69
C ILE A 355 -8.57 14.76 -33.70
N GLY A 356 -9.22 15.84 -34.14
CA GLY A 356 -10.11 16.63 -33.29
C GLY A 356 -11.26 15.81 -32.71
N ALA A 357 -11.97 15.06 -33.55
CA ALA A 357 -13.06 14.19 -33.12
C ALA A 357 -12.59 13.09 -32.14
N ALA A 358 -11.42 12.49 -32.39
CA ALA A 358 -10.85 11.48 -31.49
C ALA A 358 -10.50 12.07 -30.12
N MET A 359 -9.85 13.25 -30.08
CA MET A 359 -9.45 13.88 -28.82
C MET A 359 -10.66 14.35 -28.01
N VAL A 360 -11.66 14.96 -28.66
CA VAL A 360 -12.93 15.32 -28.00
C VAL A 360 -13.63 14.07 -27.47
N GLY A 361 -13.68 12.98 -28.25
CA GLY A 361 -14.27 11.71 -27.82
C GLY A 361 -13.58 11.11 -26.59
N ILE A 362 -12.23 11.09 -26.58
CA ILE A 362 -11.43 10.63 -25.43
C ILE A 362 -11.69 11.53 -24.20
N GLY A 363 -11.73 12.85 -24.39
CA GLY A 363 -12.05 13.81 -23.35
C GLY A 363 -13.42 13.54 -22.74
N ILE A 364 -14.46 13.36 -23.56
CA ILE A 364 -15.82 13.06 -23.09
C ILE A 364 -15.85 11.77 -22.28
N LEU A 365 -15.21 10.69 -22.77
CA LEU A 365 -15.15 9.42 -22.05
C LEU A 365 -14.48 9.57 -20.67
N CYS A 366 -13.35 10.28 -20.62
CA CYS A 366 -12.66 10.59 -19.38
C CYS A 366 -13.53 11.42 -18.43
N GLY A 367 -14.24 12.43 -18.95
CA GLY A 367 -15.18 13.25 -18.19
C GLY A 367 -16.32 12.44 -17.59
N ILE A 368 -16.90 11.49 -18.34
CA ILE A 368 -17.92 10.57 -17.84
C ILE A 368 -17.36 9.73 -16.68
N ILE A 369 -16.15 9.18 -16.82
CA ILE A 369 -15.52 8.39 -15.75
C ILE A 369 -15.36 9.24 -14.47
N LEU A 370 -14.91 10.49 -14.60
CA LEU A 370 -14.75 11.40 -13.46
C LEU A 370 -16.09 11.75 -12.82
N VAL A 371 -17.13 12.03 -13.62
CA VAL A 371 -18.48 12.32 -13.12
C VAL A 371 -19.07 11.12 -12.38
N VAL A 372 -18.92 9.90 -12.92
CA VAL A 372 -19.39 8.66 -12.27
C VAL A 372 -18.65 8.43 -10.96
N ASN A 373 -17.32 8.58 -10.95
CA ASN A 373 -16.51 8.42 -9.73
C ASN A 373 -16.86 9.47 -8.67
N TYR A 374 -17.05 10.72 -9.09
CA TYR A 374 -17.45 11.80 -8.19
C TYR A 374 -18.86 11.57 -7.63
N GLY A 375 -19.80 11.11 -8.47
CA GLY A 375 -21.15 10.73 -8.04
C GLY A 375 -21.13 9.60 -7.00
N TYR A 376 -20.28 8.59 -7.18
CA TYR A 376 -20.06 7.55 -6.18
C TYR A 376 -19.49 8.10 -4.87
N THR A 377 -18.50 9.00 -4.96
CA THR A 377 -17.88 9.64 -3.78
C THR A 377 -18.88 10.49 -3.01
N LEU A 378 -19.69 11.28 -3.72
CA LEU A 378 -20.74 12.10 -3.13
C LEU A 378 -21.81 11.24 -2.47
N ALA A 379 -22.25 10.15 -3.13
CA ALA A 379 -23.20 9.21 -2.55
C ALA A 379 -22.64 8.55 -1.28
N LYS A 380 -21.35 8.19 -1.28
CA LYS A 380 -20.65 7.65 -0.11
C LYS A 380 -20.74 8.62 1.08
N VAL A 381 -20.37 9.88 0.87
CA VAL A 381 -20.38 10.92 1.91
C VAL A 381 -21.79 11.23 2.41
N LEU A 382 -22.78 11.29 1.51
CA LEU A 382 -24.15 11.69 1.88
C LEU A 382 -24.97 10.57 2.54
N PHE A 383 -24.69 9.30 2.23
CA PHE A 383 -25.55 8.18 2.62
C PHE A 383 -24.87 7.12 3.51
N PHE A 384 -23.54 7.12 3.65
CA PHE A 384 -22.81 6.02 4.32
C PHE A 384 -21.93 6.46 5.52
N ASP A 385 -21.94 7.74 5.92
CA ASP A 385 -21.15 8.25 7.06
C ASP A 385 -21.89 8.18 8.43
N ASP A 386 -23.08 7.55 8.49
CA ASP A 386 -23.91 7.44 9.71
C ASP A 386 -23.80 6.08 10.47
N GLU A 387 -22.84 5.19 10.16
CA GLU A 387 -22.63 3.91 10.90
C GLU A 387 -21.27 3.73 11.60
#